data_AF-A0A7C3JJV1-F1
#
_entry.id   AF-A0A7C3JJV1-F1
#
_cell.length_a   1.000
_cell.length_b   1.000
_cell.length_c   1.000
_cell.angle_alpha   90.00
_cell.angle_beta   90.00
_cell.angle_gamma   90.00
#
_symmetry.space_group_name_H-M   'P 1'
#
loop_
_entity.id
_entity.type
_entity.pdbx_description
1 polymer ?
#
loop_
_entity_poly.entity_id
_entity_poly.type
_entity_poly.pdbx_seq_one_letter_code
_entity_poly.pdbx_strand_id
1 'polypeptide(L)'
;MATMIANDCINCGACEPECPNNAISQGDPIFVIDPKLCTECVGFHDYEACAAVCPVDVCITDPNNIESEEVLIARARQLHPEMNFGADFESRFRKGQGKAPGAPASAAAPNAPVPAASAPAAAAEAAAVSELAEADVNYVELPPIDSWNIPLRCYKCNQVHEQNVKNFTIGNVIFCPHCHKSTFVRDNLNYHIRTLLKNSYEKWDKEQAEFAARRERERAEFLERRASEAAAFEERQKKDLEKIRRELDAIGDHYDAAGKPYKKGASFSWG
;
A
#
# COMPACT_ATOMS: atom_id res chain seq x y z
N MET A 1 -15.97 -24.87 -8.91
CA MET A 1 -15.09 -25.14 -7.75
C MET A 1 -15.57 -24.23 -6.62
N ALA A 2 -14.96 -24.21 -5.43
CA ALA A 2 -15.17 -23.10 -4.49
C ALA A 2 -13.86 -22.32 -4.39
N THR A 3 -13.91 -21.00 -4.34
CA THR A 3 -12.70 -20.20 -4.09
C THR A 3 -12.30 -20.34 -2.62
N MET A 4 -11.00 -20.52 -2.35
CA MET A 4 -10.40 -20.51 -1.02
C MET A 4 -9.37 -19.38 -0.90
N ILE A 5 -9.12 -18.94 0.33
CA ILE A 5 -8.09 -17.95 0.63
C ILE A 5 -6.85 -18.69 1.12
N ALA A 6 -5.72 -18.48 0.46
CA ALA A 6 -4.43 -19.04 0.86
C ALA A 6 -3.86 -18.35 2.12
N ASN A 7 -2.85 -18.97 2.74
CA ASN A 7 -2.26 -18.51 4.01
C ASN A 7 -1.52 -17.17 3.92
N ASP A 8 -1.29 -16.64 2.72
CA ASP A 8 -0.62 -15.35 2.49
C ASP A 8 -1.58 -14.15 2.61
N CYS A 9 -2.78 -14.35 3.13
CA CYS A 9 -3.76 -13.29 3.36
C CYS A 9 -3.26 -12.26 4.39
N ILE A 10 -3.35 -10.98 4.03
CA ILE A 10 -2.91 -9.85 4.88
C ILE A 10 -4.04 -9.21 5.72
N ASN A 11 -5.21 -9.84 5.79
CA ASN A 11 -6.38 -9.33 6.52
C ASN A 11 -6.80 -7.89 6.20
N CYS A 12 -6.73 -7.48 4.92
CA CYS A 12 -7.12 -6.12 4.51
C CYS A 12 -8.65 -5.87 4.53
N GLY A 13 -9.49 -6.91 4.56
CA GLY A 13 -10.95 -6.79 4.58
C GLY A 13 -11.62 -6.38 3.27
N ALA A 14 -10.86 -6.17 2.19
CA ALA A 14 -11.41 -5.66 0.94
C ALA A 14 -12.33 -6.65 0.20
N CYS A 15 -12.19 -7.96 0.45
CA CYS A 15 -12.98 -8.99 -0.23
C CYS A 15 -14.34 -9.27 0.40
N GLU A 16 -14.53 -8.97 1.69
CA GLU A 16 -15.78 -9.21 2.42
C GLU A 16 -17.00 -8.49 1.81
N PRO A 17 -16.97 -7.17 1.54
CA PRO A 17 -18.12 -6.47 0.99
C PRO A 17 -18.41 -6.81 -0.49
N GLU A 18 -17.45 -7.39 -1.20
CA GLU A 18 -17.57 -7.71 -2.63
C GLU A 18 -18.28 -9.05 -2.88
N CYS A 19 -18.48 -9.88 -1.85
CA CYS A 19 -19.11 -11.18 -2.02
C CYS A 19 -20.65 -11.06 -2.07
N PRO A 20 -21.33 -11.40 -3.19
CA PRO A 20 -22.78 -11.27 -3.30
C PRO A 20 -23.55 -12.22 -2.36
N ASN A 21 -22.92 -13.31 -1.96
CA ASN A 21 -23.52 -14.31 -1.05
C ASN A 21 -23.06 -14.15 0.40
N ASN A 22 -22.25 -13.13 0.69
CA ASN A 22 -21.60 -12.94 1.99
C ASN A 22 -20.89 -14.22 2.50
N ALA A 23 -20.22 -14.93 1.60
CA ALA A 23 -19.55 -16.20 1.88
C ALA A 23 -18.21 -16.04 2.61
N ILE A 24 -17.69 -14.81 2.67
CA ILE A 24 -16.38 -14.48 3.24
C ILE A 24 -16.57 -13.96 4.65
N SER A 25 -15.79 -14.48 5.59
CA SER A 25 -15.85 -14.09 7.00
C SER A 25 -14.44 -13.95 7.58
N GLN A 26 -14.32 -13.12 8.61
CA GLN A 26 -13.06 -12.92 9.32
C GLN A 26 -12.73 -14.15 10.17
N GLY A 27 -11.64 -14.85 9.83
CA GLY A 27 -11.00 -15.86 10.67
C GLY A 27 -9.74 -15.33 11.34
N ASP A 28 -9.19 -16.12 12.27
CA ASP A 28 -7.89 -15.87 12.91
C ASP A 28 -6.95 -17.04 12.53
N PRO A 29 -5.90 -16.85 11.71
CA PRO A 29 -5.24 -15.60 11.34
C PRO A 29 -5.57 -15.04 9.94
N ILE A 30 -6.48 -15.64 9.17
CA ILE A 30 -6.80 -15.23 7.78
C ILE A 30 -8.31 -15.15 7.55
N PHE A 31 -8.75 -14.42 6.52
CA PHE A 31 -10.13 -14.51 6.04
C PHE A 31 -10.44 -15.92 5.50
N VAL A 32 -11.67 -16.37 5.71
CA VAL A 32 -12.12 -17.72 5.34
C VAL A 32 -13.38 -17.61 4.48
N ILE A 33 -13.43 -18.39 3.40
CA ILE A 33 -14.59 -18.53 2.52
C ILE A 33 -15.34 -19.81 2.90
N ASP A 34 -16.64 -19.72 3.15
CA ASP A 34 -17.49 -20.90 3.30
C ASP A 34 -17.79 -21.51 1.91
N PRO A 35 -17.32 -22.74 1.62
CA PRO A 35 -17.54 -23.38 0.32
C PRO A 35 -19.03 -23.64 0.03
N LYS A 36 -19.89 -23.69 1.05
CA LYS A 36 -21.33 -23.89 0.86
C LYS A 36 -22.06 -22.64 0.38
N LEU A 37 -21.47 -21.47 0.59
CA LEU A 37 -22.02 -20.18 0.17
C LEU A 37 -21.31 -19.63 -1.07
N CYS A 38 -20.08 -20.06 -1.32
CA CYS A 38 -19.34 -19.68 -2.52
C CYS A 38 -20.02 -20.22 -3.79
N THR A 39 -20.36 -19.35 -4.73
CA THR A 39 -20.85 -19.73 -6.08
C THR A 39 -19.88 -19.33 -7.19
N GLU A 40 -18.62 -18.99 -6.86
CA GLU A 40 -17.64 -18.41 -7.78
C GLU A 40 -18.16 -17.17 -8.54
N CYS A 41 -19.10 -16.44 -7.92
CA CYS A 41 -19.85 -15.33 -8.53
C CYS A 41 -20.68 -15.71 -9.78
N VAL A 42 -20.87 -17.00 -10.08
CA VAL A 42 -21.73 -17.45 -11.18
C VAL A 42 -23.16 -16.97 -10.94
N GLY A 43 -23.73 -16.31 -11.94
CA GLY A 43 -25.03 -15.65 -11.89
C GLY A 43 -24.97 -14.15 -11.60
N PHE A 44 -23.84 -13.64 -11.09
CA PHE A 44 -23.66 -12.25 -10.69
C PHE A 44 -22.60 -11.53 -11.51
N HIS A 45 -21.45 -12.17 -11.72
CA HIS A 45 -20.30 -11.62 -12.44
C HIS A 45 -19.67 -12.69 -13.33
N ASP A 46 -18.99 -12.27 -14.40
CA ASP A 46 -18.17 -13.14 -15.26
C ASP A 46 -16.74 -13.36 -14.74
N TYR A 47 -16.44 -12.85 -13.55
CA TYR A 47 -15.19 -13.04 -12.81
C TYR A 47 -15.45 -13.19 -11.31
N GLU A 48 -14.44 -13.65 -10.57
CA GLU A 48 -14.49 -13.73 -9.11
C GLU A 48 -14.21 -12.36 -8.49
N ALA A 49 -15.24 -11.70 -7.95
CA ALA A 49 -15.12 -10.36 -7.36
C ALA A 49 -14.08 -10.28 -6.24
N CYS A 50 -14.03 -11.30 -5.38
CA CYS A 50 -13.04 -11.39 -4.31
C CYS A 50 -11.59 -11.50 -4.81
N ALA A 51 -11.36 -12.16 -5.95
CA ALA A 51 -10.03 -12.26 -6.55
C ALA A 51 -9.63 -10.94 -7.22
N ALA A 52 -10.58 -10.23 -7.84
CA ALA A 52 -10.30 -8.95 -8.51
C ALA A 52 -9.86 -7.83 -7.56
N VAL A 53 -10.31 -7.86 -6.29
CA VAL A 53 -9.99 -6.85 -5.27
C VAL A 53 -8.81 -7.25 -4.37
N CYS A 54 -8.31 -8.48 -4.47
CA CYS A 54 -7.29 -8.98 -3.56
C CYS A 54 -5.92 -8.34 -3.88
N PRO A 55 -5.29 -7.57 -2.97
CA PRO A 55 -4.02 -6.90 -3.25
C PRO A 55 -2.82 -7.85 -3.33
N VAL A 56 -2.99 -9.10 -2.90
CA VAL A 56 -1.95 -10.14 -2.82
C VAL A 56 -2.33 -11.40 -3.61
N ASP A 57 -3.41 -11.36 -4.39
CA ASP A 57 -3.86 -12.45 -5.28
C ASP A 57 -3.98 -13.84 -4.60
N VAL A 58 -4.42 -13.88 -3.33
CA VAL A 58 -4.51 -15.13 -2.55
C VAL A 58 -5.86 -15.85 -2.64
N CYS A 59 -6.84 -15.27 -3.35
CA CYS A 59 -8.14 -15.91 -3.60
C CYS A 59 -8.00 -16.86 -4.78
N ILE A 60 -7.77 -18.14 -4.48
CA ILE A 60 -7.48 -19.18 -5.47
C ILE A 60 -8.60 -20.23 -5.49
N THR A 61 -8.80 -20.91 -6.62
CA THR A 61 -9.77 -22.02 -6.71
C THR A 61 -9.31 -23.19 -5.83
N ASP A 62 -10.19 -23.68 -4.95
CA ASP A 62 -9.94 -24.84 -4.06
C ASP A 62 -9.85 -26.14 -4.87
N PRO A 63 -8.70 -26.84 -4.87
CA PRO A 63 -8.55 -28.12 -5.55
C PRO A 63 -9.44 -29.24 -4.98
N ASN A 64 -9.90 -29.12 -3.73
CA ASN A 64 -10.68 -30.16 -3.06
C ASN A 64 -12.18 -30.07 -3.33
N ASN A 65 -12.68 -28.91 -3.73
CA ASN A 65 -14.10 -28.64 -3.96
C ASN A 65 -14.33 -28.25 -5.42
N ILE A 66 -14.28 -29.23 -6.34
CA ILE A 66 -14.51 -29.01 -7.76
C ILE A 66 -16.00 -29.18 -8.09
N GLU A 67 -16.63 -28.10 -8.54
CA GLU A 67 -18.07 -28.03 -8.84
C GLU A 67 -18.29 -27.52 -10.26
N SER A 68 -19.33 -28.02 -10.93
CA SER A 68 -19.72 -27.60 -12.27
C SER A 68 -20.59 -26.34 -12.25
N GLU A 69 -20.64 -25.62 -13.38
CA GLU A 69 -21.44 -24.40 -13.55
C GLU A 69 -22.92 -24.59 -13.19
N GLU A 70 -23.50 -25.73 -13.56
CA GLU A 70 -24.90 -26.08 -13.26
C GLU A 70 -25.19 -26.20 -11.77
N VAL A 71 -24.22 -26.69 -10.99
CA VAL A 71 -24.33 -26.80 -9.52
C VAL A 71 -24.23 -25.42 -8.87
N LEU A 72 -23.32 -24.58 -9.36
CA LEU A 72 -23.10 -23.23 -8.83
C LEU A 72 -24.31 -22.33 -9.06
N ILE A 73 -24.93 -22.37 -10.25
CA ILE A 73 -26.14 -21.58 -10.53
C ILE A 73 -27.36 -22.11 -9.77
N ALA A 74 -27.45 -23.43 -9.55
CA ALA A 74 -28.50 -24.02 -8.72
C ALA A 74 -28.38 -23.53 -7.26
N ARG A 75 -27.17 -23.44 -6.71
CA ARG A 75 -26.91 -22.87 -5.38
C ARG A 75 -27.24 -21.38 -5.34
N ALA A 76 -26.84 -20.59 -6.35
CA ALA A 76 -27.16 -19.17 -6.41
C ALA A 76 -28.69 -18.92 -6.38
N ARG A 77 -29.46 -19.71 -7.12
CA ARG A 77 -30.94 -19.68 -7.10
C ARG A 77 -31.55 -20.06 -5.75
N GLN A 78 -30.88 -20.90 -4.97
CA GLN A 78 -31.33 -21.27 -3.62
C GLN A 78 -31.03 -20.17 -2.60
N LEU A 79 -29.87 -19.51 -2.72
CA LEU A 79 -29.45 -18.45 -1.81
C LEU A 79 -30.21 -17.13 -2.03
N HIS A 80 -30.57 -16.82 -3.28
CA HIS A 80 -31.27 -15.59 -3.66
C HIS A 80 -32.58 -15.91 -4.41
N PRO A 81 -33.63 -16.39 -3.73
CA PRO A 81 -34.91 -16.75 -4.35
C PRO A 81 -35.65 -15.55 -5.00
N GLU A 82 -35.32 -14.33 -4.59
CA GLU A 82 -35.86 -13.08 -5.14
C GLU A 82 -35.19 -12.65 -6.46
N MET A 83 -34.03 -13.21 -6.80
CA MET A 83 -33.30 -12.90 -8.02
C MET A 83 -33.58 -13.93 -9.11
N ASN A 84 -34.11 -13.47 -10.25
CA ASN A 84 -34.41 -14.35 -11.38
C ASN A 84 -33.19 -14.52 -12.30
N PHE A 85 -32.39 -15.56 -12.06
CA PHE A 85 -31.31 -15.96 -12.96
C PHE A 85 -31.89 -16.66 -14.20
N GLY A 86 -31.96 -15.94 -15.32
CA GLY A 86 -32.48 -16.43 -16.61
C GLY A 86 -31.69 -17.59 -17.23
N ALA A 87 -31.97 -17.90 -18.50
CA ALA A 87 -31.25 -18.93 -19.24
C ALA A 87 -29.82 -18.49 -19.63
N ASP A 88 -29.63 -17.18 -19.81
CA ASP A 88 -28.35 -16.55 -20.14
C ASP A 88 -27.85 -15.80 -18.89
N PHE A 89 -27.05 -16.47 -18.06
CA PHE A 89 -26.45 -15.90 -16.86
C PHE A 89 -24.95 -15.65 -17.06
N GLU A 90 -24.41 -14.66 -16.35
CA GLU A 90 -22.98 -14.38 -16.37
C GLU A 90 -22.21 -15.45 -15.59
N SER A 91 -21.14 -15.97 -16.19
CA SER A 91 -20.28 -16.94 -15.54
C SER A 91 -18.84 -16.82 -16.02
N ARG A 92 -17.89 -17.09 -15.11
CA ARG A 92 -16.47 -17.20 -15.45
C ARG A 92 -16.14 -18.32 -16.45
N PHE A 93 -17.02 -19.31 -16.58
CA PHE A 93 -16.88 -20.41 -17.54
C PHE A 93 -17.28 -19.99 -18.95
N ARG A 94 -18.16 -18.99 -19.08
CA ARG A 94 -18.71 -18.48 -20.34
C ARG A 94 -18.36 -17.00 -20.51
N LYS A 95 -17.06 -16.67 -20.50
CA LYS A 95 -16.57 -15.31 -20.73
C LYS A 95 -17.22 -14.69 -21.98
N GLY A 96 -18.01 -13.63 -21.77
CA GLY A 96 -18.61 -12.83 -22.84
C GLY A 96 -19.89 -13.38 -23.50
N GLN A 97 -20.48 -14.48 -23.01
CA GLN A 97 -21.72 -15.04 -23.61
C GLN A 97 -23.02 -14.65 -22.89
N GLY A 98 -22.95 -13.95 -21.75
CA GLY A 98 -24.12 -13.53 -20.94
C GLY A 98 -24.80 -12.23 -21.37
N LYS A 99 -24.42 -11.61 -22.50
CA LYS A 99 -25.01 -10.33 -22.94
C LYS A 99 -26.27 -10.56 -23.77
N ALA A 100 -27.41 -10.72 -23.12
CA ALA A 100 -28.71 -10.45 -23.75
C ALA A 100 -28.98 -8.93 -23.73
N PRO A 101 -29.50 -8.32 -24.81
CA PRO A 101 -29.61 -6.88 -24.92
C PRO A 101 -30.82 -6.33 -24.16
N GLY A 102 -30.55 -5.58 -23.09
CA GLY A 102 -31.35 -4.44 -22.65
C GLY A 102 -32.43 -4.68 -21.60
N ALA A 103 -32.16 -4.19 -20.38
CA ALA A 103 -33.06 -3.29 -19.63
C ALA A 103 -32.28 -2.65 -18.46
N PRO A 104 -32.59 -1.40 -18.06
CA PRO A 104 -31.63 -0.49 -17.45
C PRO A 104 -31.59 -0.55 -15.92
N ALA A 105 -30.57 0.13 -15.38
CA ALA A 105 -30.44 0.54 -14.00
C ALA A 105 -31.76 0.98 -13.34
N SER A 106 -31.99 0.55 -12.10
CA SER A 106 -32.90 1.21 -11.17
C SER A 106 -32.19 1.47 -9.86
N ALA A 107 -31.84 2.74 -9.65
CA ALA A 107 -31.59 3.30 -8.34
C ALA A 107 -32.87 3.21 -7.47
N ALA A 108 -32.74 2.80 -6.22
CA ALA A 108 -33.64 3.18 -5.14
C ALA A 108 -32.95 3.01 -3.77
N ALA A 109 -32.44 4.12 -3.25
CA ALA A 109 -32.15 4.29 -1.83
C ALA A 109 -33.43 4.74 -1.08
N PRO A 110 -33.45 4.67 0.27
CA PRO A 110 -34.05 5.72 1.07
C PRO A 110 -33.03 6.36 2.03
N ASN A 111 -32.92 7.70 1.97
CA ASN A 111 -32.21 8.58 2.92
C ASN A 111 -32.93 8.59 4.29
N ALA A 112 -32.29 8.79 5.46
CA ALA A 112 -31.74 10.05 6.01
C ALA A 112 -31.47 9.88 7.55
N PRO A 113 -30.80 10.79 8.32
CA PRO A 113 -29.75 11.78 7.99
C PRO A 113 -28.60 12.00 9.04
N VAL A 114 -27.59 12.79 8.59
CA VAL A 114 -26.59 13.71 9.26
C VAL A 114 -25.48 13.22 10.22
N PRO A 115 -24.35 13.99 10.41
CA PRO A 115 -23.84 15.17 9.69
C PRO A 115 -22.35 15.12 9.24
N ALA A 116 -21.97 16.17 8.52
CA ALA A 116 -20.70 16.44 7.87
C ALA A 116 -19.47 16.62 8.79
N ALA A 117 -18.32 16.16 8.31
CA ALA A 117 -17.03 16.82 8.52
C ALA A 117 -16.11 16.55 7.31
N SER A 118 -15.53 17.63 6.82
CA SER A 118 -14.73 17.83 5.60
C SER A 118 -13.28 17.35 5.67
N ALA A 119 -12.73 16.80 4.57
CA ALA A 119 -11.33 16.96 4.09
C ALA A 119 -11.11 16.11 2.80
N PRO A 120 -10.14 16.46 1.93
CA PRO A 120 -10.40 16.60 0.50
C PRO A 120 -10.13 15.35 -0.35
N ALA A 121 -10.71 15.39 -1.55
CA ALA A 121 -10.45 14.49 -2.67
C ALA A 121 -8.98 14.52 -3.09
N ALA A 122 -8.30 13.39 -2.94
CA ALA A 122 -7.15 13.04 -3.78
C ALA A 122 -7.68 12.30 -5.00
N ALA A 123 -7.88 13.04 -6.08
CA ALA A 123 -8.14 12.46 -7.38
C ALA A 123 -6.86 11.80 -7.92
N ALA A 124 -6.98 10.52 -8.24
CA ALA A 124 -6.28 9.85 -9.33
C ALA A 124 -4.77 10.09 -9.45
N GLU A 125 -3.99 9.28 -8.74
CA GLU A 125 -2.63 8.91 -9.17
C GLU A 125 -2.62 7.45 -9.61
N ALA A 126 -3.13 7.24 -10.82
CA ALA A 126 -2.80 6.09 -11.64
C ALA A 126 -2.07 6.62 -12.87
N ALA A 127 -0.79 6.99 -12.70
CA ALA A 127 0.12 7.26 -13.80
C ALA A 127 1.55 6.93 -13.37
N ALA A 128 2.10 5.93 -14.06
CA ALA A 128 3.52 5.57 -14.15
C ALA A 128 4.19 5.03 -12.86
N VAL A 129 4.51 3.74 -12.89
CA VAL A 129 5.67 3.20 -12.17
C VAL A 129 6.92 3.75 -12.87
N SER A 130 7.21 5.02 -12.64
CA SER A 130 8.45 5.69 -13.03
C SER A 130 8.90 6.49 -11.84
N GLU A 131 10.14 6.21 -11.41
CA GLU A 131 10.78 6.71 -10.18
C GLU A 131 10.43 5.88 -8.95
N LEU A 132 11.44 5.23 -8.36
CA LEU A 132 11.36 4.78 -6.97
C LEU A 132 11.26 6.04 -6.10
N ALA A 133 10.05 6.59 -5.96
CA ALA A 133 9.78 7.56 -4.92
C ALA A 133 9.98 6.84 -3.59
N GLU A 134 10.99 7.25 -2.83
CA GLU A 134 11.14 6.81 -1.47
C GLU A 134 9.85 7.12 -0.71
N ALA A 135 9.34 6.15 0.06
CA ALA A 135 8.14 6.37 0.85
C ALA A 135 8.33 7.59 1.77
N ASP A 136 7.38 8.53 1.72
CA ASP A 136 7.40 9.70 2.58
C ASP A 136 7.31 9.28 4.05
N VAL A 137 8.20 9.83 4.85
CA VAL A 137 8.22 9.57 6.30
C VAL A 137 7.20 10.49 6.94
N ASN A 138 6.09 9.93 7.40
CA ASN A 138 5.07 10.70 8.11
C ASN A 138 5.48 10.89 9.59
N TYR A 139 6.11 12.03 9.88
CA TYR A 139 6.43 12.41 11.26
C TYR A 139 5.17 12.84 12.00
N VAL A 140 5.00 12.37 13.24
CA VAL A 140 3.94 12.89 14.11
C VAL A 140 4.30 14.32 14.52
N GLU A 141 3.45 15.28 14.15
CA GLU A 141 3.58 16.67 14.54
C GLU A 141 3.25 16.84 16.03
N LEU A 142 4.24 17.28 16.81
CA LEU A 142 4.03 17.62 18.21
C LEU A 142 3.23 18.91 18.32
N PRO A 143 2.17 18.96 19.16
CA PRO A 143 1.43 20.19 19.39
C PRO A 143 2.31 21.21 20.11
N PRO A 144 1.95 22.50 20.19
CA PRO A 144 2.73 23.48 20.95
C PRO A 144 2.83 23.10 22.44
N ILE A 145 3.97 23.35 23.09
CA ILE A 145 4.23 23.05 24.52
C ILE A 145 3.13 23.62 25.43
N ASP A 146 2.58 24.76 25.07
CA ASP A 146 1.58 25.44 25.86
C ASP A 146 0.14 24.97 25.61
N SER A 147 -0.09 24.07 24.65
CA SER A 147 -1.43 23.57 24.32
C SER A 147 -1.84 22.35 25.16
N TRP A 148 -0.90 21.77 25.90
CA TRP A 148 -1.15 20.59 26.71
C TRP A 148 -2.10 20.88 27.88
N ASN A 149 -2.94 19.90 28.19
CA ASN A 149 -3.82 19.90 29.36
C ASN A 149 -3.30 18.90 30.39
N ILE A 150 -3.24 19.33 31.65
CA ILE A 150 -2.84 18.52 32.79
C ILE A 150 -4.08 18.22 33.64
N PRO A 151 -4.40 16.93 33.88
CA PRO A 151 -5.49 16.56 34.77
C PRO A 151 -5.09 16.79 36.23
N LEU A 152 -5.83 17.65 36.93
CA LEU A 152 -5.64 17.95 38.33
C LEU A 152 -6.78 17.39 39.17
N ARG A 153 -6.44 16.63 40.21
CA ARG A 153 -7.39 16.18 41.23
C ARG A 153 -7.54 17.24 42.31
N CYS A 154 -8.76 17.73 42.51
CA CYS A 154 -9.04 18.67 43.60
C CYS A 154 -9.08 17.94 44.95
N TYR A 155 -8.33 18.42 45.94
CA TYR A 155 -8.32 17.84 47.28
C TYR A 155 -9.66 17.96 48.03
N LYS A 156 -10.47 19.00 47.76
CA LYS A 156 -11.73 19.24 48.51
C LYS A 156 -12.90 18.41 47.98
N CYS A 157 -13.03 18.30 46.66
CA CYS A 157 -14.17 17.62 46.03
C CYS A 157 -13.79 16.30 45.34
N ASN A 158 -12.51 15.93 45.32
CA ASN A 158 -11.94 14.74 44.68
C ASN A 158 -12.19 14.59 43.17
N GLN A 159 -12.85 15.57 42.55
CA GLN A 159 -13.08 15.62 41.10
C GLN A 159 -11.79 15.97 40.35
N VAL A 160 -11.62 15.35 39.18
CA VAL A 160 -10.52 15.63 38.25
C VAL A 160 -10.99 16.66 37.25
N HIS A 161 -10.17 17.68 37.01
CA HIS A 161 -10.44 18.70 36.00
C HIS A 161 -9.16 19.01 35.24
N GLU A 162 -9.31 19.41 33.97
CA GLU A 162 -8.19 19.74 33.11
C GLU A 162 -7.77 21.19 33.27
N GLN A 163 -6.46 21.43 33.30
CA GLN A 163 -5.88 22.76 33.26
C GLN A 163 -4.79 22.84 32.20
N ASN A 164 -4.81 23.90 31.42
CA ASN A 164 -3.81 24.11 30.38
C ASN A 164 -2.43 24.45 31.00
N VAL A 165 -1.35 23.97 30.38
CA VAL A 165 0.04 24.19 30.83
C VAL A 165 0.38 25.68 31.01
N LYS A 166 -0.19 26.59 30.22
CA LYS A 166 0.00 28.06 30.38
C LYS A 166 -0.41 28.55 31.77
N ASN A 167 -1.40 27.90 32.39
CA ASN A 167 -1.90 28.27 33.70
C ASN A 167 -0.95 27.84 34.83
N PHE A 168 0.00 26.94 34.57
CA PHE A 168 0.99 26.50 35.56
C PHE A 168 2.20 27.43 35.59
N THR A 169 1.99 28.75 35.64
CA THR A 169 3.02 29.78 35.81
C THR A 169 3.19 30.14 37.29
N ILE A 170 4.41 30.45 37.72
CA ILE A 170 4.69 30.87 39.11
C ILE A 170 3.86 32.11 39.42
N GLY A 171 3.17 32.09 40.56
CA GLY A 171 2.30 33.18 41.01
C GLY A 171 0.88 33.14 40.44
N ASN A 172 0.58 32.23 39.50
CA ASN A 172 -0.78 32.09 38.98
C ASN A 172 -1.68 31.28 39.94
N VAL A 173 -2.98 31.59 39.91
CA VAL A 173 -3.99 30.97 40.78
C VAL A 173 -4.92 30.12 39.93
N ILE A 174 -4.97 28.83 40.25
CA ILE A 174 -5.84 27.85 39.58
C ILE A 174 -7.08 27.65 40.45
N PHE A 175 -8.27 27.74 39.85
CA PHE A 175 -9.55 27.51 40.51
C PHE A 175 -10.15 26.16 40.11
N CYS A 176 -10.67 25.42 41.08
CA CYS A 176 -11.43 24.22 40.81
C CYS A 176 -12.83 24.59 40.27
N PRO A 177 -13.25 24.08 39.10
CA PRO A 177 -14.56 24.40 38.53
C PRO A 177 -15.73 23.83 39.35
N HIS A 178 -15.51 22.79 40.16
CA HIS A 178 -16.56 22.13 40.92
C HIS A 178 -16.84 22.74 42.29
N CYS A 179 -15.82 23.29 42.95
CA CYS A 179 -15.96 23.81 44.32
C CYS A 179 -15.41 25.22 44.52
N HIS A 180 -14.93 25.86 43.45
CA HIS A 180 -14.36 27.20 43.40
C HIS A 180 -13.21 27.49 44.37
N LYS A 181 -12.64 26.46 45.01
CA LYS A 181 -11.42 26.61 45.80
C LYS A 181 -10.22 26.85 44.88
N SER A 182 -9.40 27.79 45.29
CA SER A 182 -8.15 28.14 44.63
C SER A 182 -6.98 27.30 45.14
N THR A 183 -5.98 27.14 44.27
CA THR A 183 -4.67 26.58 44.56
C THR A 183 -3.61 27.43 43.85
N PHE A 184 -2.52 27.74 44.54
CA PHE A 184 -1.37 28.45 43.97
C PHE A 184 -0.41 27.46 43.33
N VAL A 185 0.11 27.82 42.16
CA VAL A 185 1.16 27.05 41.48
C VAL A 185 2.48 27.27 42.22
N ARG A 186 3.08 26.18 42.72
CA ARG A 186 4.39 26.20 43.40
C ARG A 186 5.54 26.17 42.38
N ASP A 187 6.67 26.77 42.74
CA ASP A 187 7.89 26.82 41.91
C ASP A 187 8.37 25.42 41.49
N ASN A 188 8.36 24.46 42.41
CA ASN A 188 8.76 23.08 42.15
C ASN A 188 7.86 22.42 41.07
N LEU A 189 6.55 22.62 41.14
CA LEU A 189 5.60 22.05 40.17
C LEU A 189 5.80 22.67 38.77
N ASN A 190 5.95 24.00 38.72
CA ASN A 190 6.24 24.73 37.49
C ASN A 190 7.54 24.24 36.82
N TYR A 191 8.61 24.10 37.62
CA TYR A 191 9.90 23.63 37.14
C TYR A 191 9.80 22.21 36.56
N HIS A 192 9.17 21.28 37.29
CA HIS A 192 9.04 19.90 36.82
C HIS A 192 8.26 19.78 35.52
N ILE A 193 7.13 20.50 35.38
CA ILE A 193 6.32 20.48 34.15
C ILE A 193 7.14 20.99 32.96
N ARG A 194 7.83 22.13 33.13
CA ARG A 194 8.61 22.75 32.06
C ARG A 194 9.82 21.92 31.65
N THR A 195 10.55 21.37 32.62
CA THR A 195 11.70 20.52 32.35
C THR A 195 11.28 19.23 31.66
N LEU A 196 10.17 18.60 32.08
CA LEU A 196 9.66 17.40 31.43
C LEU A 196 9.29 17.66 29.96
N LEU A 197 8.51 18.71 29.69
CA LEU A 197 8.08 19.04 28.34
C LEU A 197 9.29 19.42 27.47
N LYS A 198 10.17 20.27 27.97
CA LYS A 198 11.39 20.68 27.25
C LYS A 198 12.26 19.46 26.88
N ASN A 199 12.60 18.62 27.85
CA ASN A 199 13.45 17.45 27.61
C ASN A 199 12.79 16.46 26.63
N SER A 200 11.47 16.31 26.69
CA SER A 200 10.74 15.42 25.79
C SER A 200 10.75 15.94 24.34
N TYR A 201 10.55 17.24 24.14
CA TYR A 201 10.58 17.86 22.81
C TYR A 201 11.99 17.85 22.22
N GLU A 202 13.00 18.21 23.00
CA GLU A 202 14.41 18.16 22.57
C GLU A 202 14.83 16.73 22.19
N LYS A 203 14.40 15.74 22.97
CA LYS A 203 14.65 14.33 22.64
C LYS A 203 13.97 13.95 21.33
N TRP A 204 12.72 14.31 21.15
CA TRP A 204 11.94 13.98 19.96
C TRP A 204 12.54 14.59 18.69
N ASP A 205 12.86 15.88 18.73
CA ASP A 205 13.50 16.61 17.61
C ASP A 205 14.84 15.97 17.23
N LYS A 206 15.64 15.62 18.24
CA LYS A 206 16.90 14.91 18.03
C LYS A 206 16.70 13.54 17.37
N GLU A 207 15.74 12.74 17.83
CA GLU A 207 15.44 11.43 17.24
C GLU A 207 14.97 11.55 15.78
N GLN A 208 14.14 12.55 15.47
CA GLN A 208 13.71 12.83 14.09
C GLN A 208 14.88 13.25 13.21
N ALA A 209 15.75 14.15 13.69
CA ALA A 209 16.93 14.59 12.96
C ALA A 209 17.93 13.45 12.71
N GLU A 210 18.17 12.60 13.71
CA GLU A 210 19.04 11.42 13.57
C GLU A 210 18.50 10.42 12.54
N PHE A 211 17.19 10.19 12.55
CA PHE A 211 16.52 9.32 11.57
C PHE A 211 16.67 9.88 10.14
N ALA A 212 16.39 11.18 9.96
CA ALA A 212 16.52 11.86 8.68
C ALA A 212 17.97 11.82 8.15
N ALA A 213 18.95 12.10 9.02
CA ALA A 213 20.37 12.07 8.65
C ALA A 213 20.85 10.66 8.28
N ARG A 214 20.36 9.61 8.96
CA ARG A 214 20.67 8.22 8.58
C ARG A 214 20.13 7.89 7.19
N ARG A 215 18.88 8.26 6.91
CA ARG A 215 18.25 8.06 5.60
C ARG A 215 19.01 8.76 4.47
N GLU A 216 19.42 10.01 4.68
CA GLU A 216 20.19 10.76 3.70
C GLU A 216 21.54 10.10 3.40
N ARG A 217 22.24 9.59 4.43
CA ARG A 217 23.48 8.84 4.24
C ARG A 217 23.27 7.55 3.45
N GLU A 218 22.29 6.74 3.82
CA GLU A 218 21.98 5.48 3.12
C GLU A 218 21.63 5.74 1.64
N ARG A 219 20.86 6.80 1.37
CA ARG A 219 20.51 7.22 0.00
C ARG A 219 21.75 7.66 -0.79
N ALA A 220 22.62 8.48 -0.19
CA ALA A 220 23.85 8.92 -0.84
C ALA A 220 24.78 7.74 -1.18
N GLU A 221 24.99 6.83 -0.22
CA GLU A 221 25.78 5.63 -0.43
C GLU A 221 25.22 4.74 -1.54
N PHE A 222 23.88 4.58 -1.58
CA PHE A 222 23.23 3.81 -2.64
C PHE A 222 23.44 4.43 -4.02
N LEU A 223 23.26 5.76 -4.14
CA LEU A 223 23.45 6.48 -5.39
C LEU A 223 24.91 6.45 -5.85
N GLU A 224 25.86 6.63 -4.93
CA GLU A 224 27.30 6.54 -5.23
C GLU A 224 27.68 5.14 -5.73
N ARG A 225 27.20 4.09 -5.05
CA ARG A 225 27.43 2.70 -5.48
C ARG A 225 26.89 2.48 -6.90
N ARG A 226 25.66 2.92 -7.19
CA ARG A 226 25.10 2.80 -8.54
C ARG A 226 25.89 3.59 -9.60
N ALA A 227 26.36 4.79 -9.27
CA ALA A 227 27.16 5.61 -10.16
C ALA A 227 28.52 4.94 -10.46
N SER A 228 29.18 4.39 -9.43
CA SER A 228 30.46 3.69 -9.59
C SER A 228 30.34 2.42 -10.46
N GLU A 229 29.27 1.64 -10.27
CA GLU A 229 28.98 0.45 -11.09
C GLU A 229 28.75 0.81 -12.56
N ALA A 230 27.99 1.88 -12.82
CA ALA A 230 27.74 2.38 -14.17
C ALA A 230 29.02 2.87 -14.85
N ALA A 231 29.85 3.65 -14.14
CA ALA A 231 31.14 4.11 -14.64
C ALA A 231 32.08 2.94 -14.96
N ALA A 232 32.16 1.94 -14.08
CA ALA A 232 32.97 0.75 -14.31
C ALA A 232 32.49 -0.07 -15.53
N PHE A 233 31.18 -0.12 -15.77
CA PHE A 233 30.63 -0.75 -16.97
C PHE A 233 30.99 0.03 -18.25
N GLU A 234 30.88 1.35 -18.24
CA GLU A 234 31.28 2.20 -19.36
C GLU A 234 32.77 2.06 -19.68
N GLU A 235 33.63 2.00 -18.67
CA GLU A 235 35.06 1.80 -18.84
C GLU A 235 35.37 0.44 -19.50
N ARG A 236 34.67 -0.62 -19.10
CA ARG A 236 34.80 -1.94 -19.76
C ARG A 236 34.42 -1.86 -21.24
N GLN A 237 33.30 -1.21 -21.55
CA GLN A 237 32.86 -1.03 -22.94
C GLN A 237 33.88 -0.25 -23.79
N LYS A 238 34.49 0.80 -23.22
CA LYS A 238 35.57 1.55 -23.89
C LYS A 238 36.77 0.67 -24.21
N LYS A 239 37.22 -0.15 -23.24
CA LYS A 239 38.34 -1.09 -23.45
C LYS A 239 38.03 -2.15 -24.51
N ASP A 240 36.80 -2.67 -24.51
CA ASP A 240 36.36 -3.64 -25.52
C ASP A 240 36.34 -3.00 -26.93
N LEU A 241 35.85 -1.76 -27.05
CA LEU A 241 35.86 -1.01 -28.30
C LEU A 241 37.29 -0.77 -28.81
N GLU A 242 38.22 -0.39 -27.93
CA GLU A 242 39.64 -0.21 -28.27
C GLU A 242 40.30 -1.53 -28.69
N LYS A 243 39.89 -2.65 -28.09
CA LYS A 243 40.37 -3.98 -28.48
C LYS A 243 39.89 -4.33 -29.90
N ILE A 244 38.59 -4.16 -30.17
CA ILE A 244 38.02 -4.38 -31.50
C ILE A 244 38.74 -3.51 -32.53
N ARG A 245 38.99 -2.24 -32.22
CA ARG A 245 39.71 -1.34 -33.13
C ARG A 245 41.12 -1.85 -33.46
N ARG A 246 41.87 -2.29 -32.45
CA ARG A 246 43.20 -2.89 -32.65
C ARG A 246 43.16 -4.17 -33.49
N GLU A 247 42.14 -5.01 -33.29
CA GLU A 247 41.96 -6.23 -34.09
C GLU A 247 41.65 -5.88 -35.56
N LEU A 248 40.81 -4.89 -35.81
CA LEU A 248 40.51 -4.40 -37.16
C LEU A 248 41.74 -3.81 -37.85
N ASP A 249 42.53 -3.00 -37.13
CA ASP A 249 43.77 -2.42 -37.65
C ASP A 249 44.77 -3.54 -38.03
N ALA A 250 44.92 -4.56 -37.18
CA ALA A 250 45.78 -5.71 -37.46
C ALA A 250 45.32 -6.54 -38.68
N ILE A 251 44.00 -6.70 -38.86
CA ILE A 251 43.46 -7.32 -40.07
C ILE A 251 43.83 -6.50 -41.30
N GLY A 252 43.71 -5.16 -41.22
CA GLY A 252 44.10 -4.24 -42.30
C GLY A 252 45.57 -4.38 -42.71
N ASP A 253 46.48 -4.50 -41.75
CA ASP A 253 47.92 -4.66 -42.01
C ASP A 253 48.28 -6.02 -42.67
N HIS A 254 47.52 -7.07 -42.35
CA HIS A 254 47.73 -8.42 -42.89
C HIS A 254 46.94 -8.70 -44.17
N TYR A 255 45.91 -7.92 -44.47
CA TYR A 255 45.11 -8.07 -45.67
C TYR A 255 45.89 -7.56 -46.90
N ASP A 256 45.87 -8.31 -48.00
CA ASP A 256 46.55 -7.93 -49.23
C ASP A 256 45.94 -6.63 -49.79
N ALA A 257 46.65 -5.52 -49.59
CA ALA A 257 46.26 -4.21 -50.07
C ALA A 257 46.05 -4.18 -51.60
N ALA A 258 45.14 -3.31 -52.05
CA ALA A 258 44.89 -3.07 -53.46
C ALA A 258 46.21 -2.71 -54.18
N GLY A 259 46.67 -3.58 -55.08
CA GLY A 259 47.90 -3.39 -55.88
C GLY A 259 48.97 -4.48 -55.75
N LYS A 260 48.87 -5.42 -54.79
CA LYS A 260 49.76 -6.60 -54.77
C LYS A 260 49.46 -7.53 -55.95
N PRO A 261 50.48 -8.04 -56.69
CA PRO A 261 50.24 -8.97 -57.79
C PRO A 261 49.67 -10.28 -57.26
N TYR A 262 48.41 -10.55 -57.61
CA TYR A 262 47.72 -11.81 -57.32
C TYR A 262 48.51 -12.98 -57.94
N LYS A 263 49.13 -13.81 -57.10
CA LYS A 263 49.70 -15.08 -57.56
C LYS A 263 48.55 -16.05 -57.84
N LYS A 264 48.17 -16.19 -59.12
CA LYS A 264 47.32 -17.31 -59.61
C LYS A 264 48.01 -18.63 -59.26
N GLY A 265 47.60 -19.27 -58.18
CA GLY A 265 48.25 -20.51 -57.76
C GLY A 265 47.72 -21.12 -56.47
N ALA A 266 46.41 -21.14 -56.25
CA ALA A 266 45.77 -22.11 -55.36
C ALA A 266 44.27 -22.16 -55.67
N SER A 267 43.84 -23.19 -56.40
CA SER A 267 42.43 -23.55 -56.53
C SER A 267 41.91 -23.96 -55.16
N PHE A 268 41.10 -23.10 -54.53
CA PHE A 268 40.31 -23.47 -53.36
C PHE A 268 39.02 -24.14 -53.85
N SER A 269 38.94 -25.46 -53.74
CA SER A 269 37.70 -26.21 -53.93
C SER A 269 36.86 -26.09 -52.66
N TRP A 270 35.69 -25.46 -52.76
CA TRP A 270 34.63 -25.66 -51.79
C TRP A 270 33.94 -26.99 -52.13
N GLY A 271 34.16 -27.99 -51.28
CA GLY A 271 33.35 -29.21 -51.21
C GLY A 271 32.32 -29.07 -50.11
#